data_AF-A0A378PQZ9-F1
#
_entry.id   AF-A0A378PQZ9-F1
#
_cell.length_a   1.000
_cell.length_b   1.000
_cell.length_c   1.000
_cell.angle_alpha   90.00
_cell.angle_beta   90.00
_cell.angle_gamma   90.00
#
_symmetry.space_group_name_H-M   'P 1'
#
loop_
_entity.id
_entity.type
_entity.pdbx_description
1 polymer ?
#
loop_
_entity_poly.entity_id
_entity_poly.type
_entity_poly.pdbx_seq_one_letter_code
_entity_poly.pdbx_strand_id
1 'polypeptide(L)'
;MGEVTDNISGAISGLFNNKPSQTQTSEQAQKPTEIKPVQTTEQNERSQEGGTPKVVVSSKCATKPACITSGKSELIREINIRLAGFGGALPTDEFTEMTANCIKQFQRDYMKAPETGKICGSLLVALDKFNKEYPIASYTEKMPCPCGACDGYGKGRYNVASGENFANEYPGIHRSLIWMLKALEFYLTKDKEYKSRNLSVAYIFSGYRCIDNNKKNGRTSVNHMGLALDIHFNKKGSRTRELNDMEFVRKVMKEKMKALEIREDNRIYLEPKVFKSGKSGATTWVHYDITMLDKKYIRKSDFKQTVSELVGKSLMDLAKSSEHSDLLSCSGMISKPSIGVKNEGGETLFLTEQDIIDIMKVTETEVIKFKDDRYFKDQAAGVVDTILNRTKSGYWGDSVRSVVNAHRQFSKITGPKKLKPYGSVENMPFSAVSERMRKFVGQYLIERSNGKPSIIGEHLNYANKYYSDDYNRKKWVDAFHDEAVKNGLILGFGKSIHAHGTVKELIIHKPKPFIIILPTGFKGF
;
A
#
# COMPACT_ATOMS: atom_id res chain seq x y z
N MET A 1 -8.57 8.09 -39.83
CA MET A 1 -7.21 7.50 -39.77
C MET A 1 -6.25 8.65 -39.52
N GLY A 2 -5.32 8.51 -38.58
CA GLY A 2 -4.30 9.51 -38.29
C GLY A 2 -3.06 8.78 -37.79
N GLU A 3 -1.93 9.00 -38.46
CA GLU A 3 -0.71 8.24 -38.22
C GLU A 3 -0.09 8.62 -36.88
N VAL A 4 0.12 7.62 -36.02
CA VAL A 4 0.97 7.77 -34.84
C VAL A 4 2.38 7.42 -35.28
N THR A 5 3.25 8.43 -35.34
CA THR A 5 4.67 8.24 -35.67
C THR A 5 5.40 7.55 -34.53
N ASP A 6 5.50 6.22 -34.57
CA ASP A 6 6.27 5.42 -33.62
C ASP A 6 7.78 5.69 -33.77
N ASN A 7 8.31 6.52 -32.88
CA ASN A 7 9.74 6.78 -32.72
C ASN A 7 10.16 6.60 -31.25
N ILE A 8 9.88 5.42 -30.69
CA ILE A 8 10.28 5.00 -29.35
C ILE A 8 11.21 3.78 -29.47
N SER A 9 12.47 3.92 -29.06
CA SER A 9 13.34 2.75 -28.90
C SER A 9 12.97 2.04 -27.61
N GLY A 10 12.46 0.80 -27.71
CA GLY A 10 12.07 0.02 -26.54
C GLY A 10 13.21 -0.12 -25.53
N ALA A 11 12.94 0.17 -24.27
CA ALA A 11 13.89 0.02 -23.18
C ALA A 11 14.14 -1.47 -22.88
N ILE A 12 15.35 -1.94 -23.17
CA ILE A 12 15.86 -3.25 -22.75
C ILE A 12 17.03 -3.00 -21.80
N SER A 13 16.80 -3.10 -20.48
CA SER A 13 17.88 -3.00 -19.48
C SER A 13 18.29 -4.40 -18.99
N GLY A 14 18.97 -5.15 -19.87
CA GLY A 14 19.40 -6.51 -19.54
C GLY A 14 20.53 -7.06 -20.40
N LEU A 15 21.64 -7.35 -19.71
CA LEU A 15 22.66 -8.34 -20.08
C LEU A 15 23.33 -8.19 -21.47
N PHE A 16 24.04 -7.08 -21.66
CA PHE A 16 25.31 -7.16 -22.39
C PHE A 16 26.42 -7.44 -21.36
N ASN A 17 26.77 -8.72 -21.20
CA ASN A 17 27.86 -9.15 -20.31
C ASN A 17 29.20 -8.61 -20.81
N ASN A 18 29.71 -7.55 -20.18
CA ASN A 18 31.12 -7.19 -20.22
C ASN A 18 31.50 -6.62 -18.84
N LYS A 19 32.41 -7.33 -18.16
CA LYS A 19 32.94 -6.96 -16.85
C LYS A 19 33.89 -5.75 -17.00
N PRO A 20 33.72 -4.66 -16.23
CA PRO A 20 34.75 -3.62 -16.14
C PRO A 20 36.03 -4.21 -15.53
N SER A 21 37.16 -4.03 -16.20
CA SER A 21 38.48 -4.32 -15.61
C SER A 21 38.91 -3.13 -14.77
N GLN A 22 39.25 -3.36 -13.51
CA GLN A 22 39.95 -2.38 -12.69
C GLN A 22 41.13 -3.06 -11.98
N THR A 23 42.32 -2.56 -12.30
CA THR A 23 43.61 -2.96 -11.73
C THR A 23 43.73 -2.39 -10.31
N GLN A 24 44.32 -3.15 -9.39
CA GLN A 24 44.63 -2.67 -8.06
C GLN A 24 45.83 -1.72 -8.06
N THR A 25 45.80 -0.70 -7.20
CA THR A 25 46.98 -0.15 -6.54
C THR A 25 46.66 0.09 -5.07
N SER A 26 47.57 -0.31 -4.20
CA SER A 26 47.44 -0.31 -2.74
C SER A 26 48.12 0.90 -2.11
N GLU A 27 47.52 1.47 -1.06
CA GLU A 27 48.24 2.34 -0.11
C GLU A 27 47.78 2.06 1.33
N GLN A 28 48.70 2.26 2.28
CA GLN A 28 48.58 1.82 3.68
C GLN A 28 48.11 2.95 4.60
N ALA A 29 47.29 2.64 5.62
CA ALA A 29 47.20 3.46 6.83
C ALA A 29 46.73 2.68 8.09
N GLN A 30 47.67 2.48 9.02
CA GLN A 30 47.58 2.54 10.50
C GLN A 30 46.50 1.80 11.33
N LYS A 31 46.98 1.21 12.43
CA LYS A 31 46.26 0.63 13.60
C LYS A 31 46.34 1.66 14.74
N PRO A 32 45.30 1.87 15.59
CA PRO A 32 45.05 1.03 16.77
C PRO A 32 43.52 0.75 16.94
N THR A 33 42.92 0.23 18.02
CA THR A 33 43.37 -0.17 19.39
C THR A 33 42.63 -1.46 19.81
N GLU A 34 42.68 -1.85 21.09
CA GLU A 34 42.03 -3.05 21.66
C GLU A 34 41.02 -2.66 22.77
N ILE A 35 39.84 -3.32 22.82
CA ILE A 35 38.86 -3.20 23.91
C ILE A 35 38.41 -4.62 24.31
N LYS A 36 38.47 -4.93 25.61
CA LYS A 36 38.22 -6.27 26.18
C LYS A 36 36.72 -6.64 26.20
N PRO A 37 36.33 -7.93 26.00
CA PRO A 37 34.94 -8.37 26.13
C PRO A 37 34.46 -8.44 27.59
N VAL A 38 33.15 -8.23 27.78
CA VAL A 38 32.44 -8.41 29.06
C VAL A 38 32.12 -9.89 29.29
N GLN A 39 32.18 -10.33 30.54
CA GLN A 39 32.02 -11.73 30.95
C GLN A 39 30.57 -12.23 30.85
N THR A 40 30.38 -13.44 30.29
CA THR A 40 29.18 -14.25 30.43
C THR A 40 29.37 -15.32 31.50
N THR A 41 28.46 -15.41 32.47
CA THR A 41 28.42 -16.53 33.44
C THR A 41 27.70 -17.73 32.84
N GLU A 42 28.43 -18.81 32.59
CA GLU A 42 27.86 -20.11 32.26
C GLU A 42 27.36 -20.82 33.53
N GLN A 43 26.12 -21.33 33.50
CA GLN A 43 25.68 -22.37 34.42
C GLN A 43 25.38 -23.64 33.62
N ASN A 44 26.18 -24.68 33.88
CA ASN A 44 26.02 -26.00 33.28
C ASN A 44 25.08 -26.86 34.16
N GLU A 45 23.81 -26.99 33.76
CA GLU A 45 23.00 -28.14 34.17
C GLU A 45 23.09 -29.22 33.09
N ARG A 46 23.57 -30.40 33.48
CA ARG A 46 23.92 -31.49 32.58
C ARG A 46 22.99 -32.67 32.83
N SER A 47 21.98 -32.86 31.98
CA SER A 47 21.27 -34.14 31.90
C SER A 47 22.03 -35.11 30.98
N GLN A 48 22.07 -36.38 31.36
CA GLN A 48 22.70 -37.43 30.56
C GLN A 48 21.69 -37.97 29.53
N GLU A 49 21.97 -37.75 28.25
CA GLU A 49 21.85 -38.69 27.11
C GLU A 49 21.90 -37.91 25.78
N GLY A 50 22.34 -38.56 24.71
CA GLY A 50 22.87 -37.89 23.52
C GLY A 50 21.87 -37.00 22.76
N GLY A 51 22.22 -35.72 22.62
CA GLY A 51 21.51 -34.78 21.74
C GLY A 51 22.35 -33.54 21.41
N THR A 52 22.30 -33.08 20.16
CA THR A 52 22.97 -31.87 19.67
C THR A 52 22.60 -30.65 20.54
N PRO A 53 23.52 -29.72 20.84
CA PRO A 53 23.23 -28.58 21.72
C PRO A 53 22.03 -27.76 21.25
N LYS A 54 20.88 -27.93 21.92
CA LYS A 54 19.74 -27.01 21.78
C LYS A 54 20.04 -25.76 22.59
N VAL A 55 20.65 -24.77 21.93
CA VAL A 55 20.67 -23.39 22.43
C VAL A 55 19.22 -22.90 22.43
N VAL A 56 18.52 -23.06 23.54
CA VAL A 56 17.19 -22.48 23.76
C VAL A 56 17.39 -20.98 23.99
N VAL A 57 17.44 -20.22 22.90
CA VAL A 57 17.46 -18.75 22.96
C VAL A 57 16.11 -18.30 23.52
N SER A 58 16.08 -17.97 24.81
CA SER A 58 14.91 -17.42 25.50
C SER A 58 14.66 -15.97 25.03
N SER A 59 14.06 -15.83 23.85
CA SER A 59 13.68 -14.52 23.31
C SER A 59 12.71 -13.82 24.27
N LYS A 60 12.84 -12.49 24.42
CA LYS A 60 11.90 -11.67 25.23
C LYS A 60 10.43 -11.85 24.79
N CYS A 61 10.21 -12.21 23.52
CA CYS A 61 8.89 -12.50 22.96
C CYS A 61 8.26 -13.80 23.45
N ALA A 62 9.05 -14.75 23.98
CA ALA A 62 8.54 -15.99 24.57
C ALA A 62 8.01 -15.78 26.00
N THR A 63 8.49 -14.76 26.73
CA THR A 63 8.16 -14.54 28.15
C THR A 63 7.23 -13.35 28.39
N LYS A 64 7.30 -12.28 27.59
CA LYS A 64 6.32 -11.15 27.60
C LYS A 64 6.36 -10.39 26.26
N PRO A 65 5.52 -10.73 25.26
CA PRO A 65 5.35 -9.86 24.10
C PRO A 65 4.68 -8.56 24.53
N ALA A 66 5.25 -7.41 24.13
CA ALA A 66 4.60 -6.12 24.31
C ALA A 66 3.31 -6.11 23.49
N CYS A 67 2.17 -6.09 24.18
CA CYS A 67 0.84 -6.00 23.57
C CYS A 67 -0.07 -5.12 24.44
N ILE A 68 -0.88 -4.26 23.82
CA ILE A 68 -1.91 -3.50 24.52
C ILE A 68 -3.12 -4.40 24.80
N THR A 69 -3.62 -4.34 26.03
CA THR A 69 -4.84 -5.02 26.52
C THR A 69 -5.78 -4.12 27.32
N SER A 70 -5.47 -2.83 27.44
CA SER A 70 -6.21 -1.81 28.20
C SER A 70 -5.66 -0.41 27.85
N GLY A 71 -6.32 0.66 28.31
CA GLY A 71 -5.85 2.04 28.15
C GLY A 71 -6.44 2.77 26.93
N LYS A 72 -5.90 3.96 26.62
CA LYS A 72 -6.39 4.84 25.54
C LYS A 72 -5.26 5.37 24.67
N SER A 73 -5.44 5.39 23.35
CA SER A 73 -4.52 6.03 22.41
C SER A 73 -5.12 6.19 21.01
N GLU A 74 -4.57 7.11 20.21
CA GLU A 74 -4.93 7.25 18.78
C GLU A 74 -4.57 5.99 17.97
N LEU A 75 -3.60 5.17 18.42
CA LEU A 75 -3.31 3.87 17.82
C LEU A 75 -4.49 2.89 18.00
N ILE A 76 -5.09 2.84 19.19
CA ILE A 76 -6.31 2.05 19.43
C ILE A 76 -7.47 2.58 18.59
N ARG A 77 -7.64 3.91 18.48
CA ARG A 77 -8.67 4.53 17.61
C ARG A 77 -8.53 4.10 16.17
N GLU A 78 -7.32 4.18 15.63
CA GLU A 78 -7.02 3.76 14.26
C GLU A 78 -7.30 2.26 14.07
N ILE A 79 -6.88 1.40 15.00
CA ILE A 79 -7.15 -0.04 14.93
C ILE A 79 -8.65 -0.34 14.96
N ASN A 80 -9.40 0.33 15.84
CA ASN A 80 -10.85 0.17 15.93
C ASN A 80 -11.57 0.63 14.63
N ILE A 81 -11.16 1.75 14.02
CA ILE A 81 -11.65 2.17 12.69
C ILE A 81 -11.43 1.07 11.65
N ARG A 82 -10.27 0.40 11.68
CA ARG A 82 -9.90 -0.67 10.73
C ARG A 82 -10.65 -1.98 10.98
N LEU A 83 -11.01 -2.24 12.23
CA LEU A 83 -11.76 -3.42 12.66
C LEU A 83 -13.28 -3.24 12.56
N ALA A 84 -13.80 -2.12 12.04
CA ALA A 84 -15.23 -1.90 11.86
C ALA A 84 -15.93 -3.04 11.07
N GLY A 85 -15.23 -3.69 10.14
CA GLY A 85 -15.71 -4.85 9.38
C GLY A 85 -15.53 -6.22 10.05
N PHE A 86 -15.00 -6.27 11.29
CA PHE A 86 -14.70 -7.51 12.02
C PHE A 86 -15.31 -7.42 13.42
N GLY A 87 -16.59 -7.76 13.56
CA GLY A 87 -17.34 -7.69 14.82
C GLY A 87 -18.06 -6.36 15.07
N GLY A 88 -17.84 -5.34 14.23
CA GLY A 88 -18.53 -4.04 14.32
C GLY A 88 -17.85 -3.02 15.23
N ALA A 89 -16.51 -2.99 15.25
CA ALA A 89 -15.75 -2.13 16.16
C ALA A 89 -16.12 -0.63 16.05
N LEU A 90 -16.36 -0.02 17.21
CA LEU A 90 -16.64 1.41 17.36
C LEU A 90 -15.35 2.23 17.33
N PRO A 91 -15.28 3.41 16.67
CA PRO A 91 -14.06 4.22 16.48
C PRO A 91 -13.63 4.99 17.75
N THR A 92 -13.51 4.27 18.87
CA THR A 92 -13.05 4.74 20.16
C THR A 92 -11.53 4.63 20.29
N ASP A 93 -10.89 5.56 21.01
CA ASP A 93 -9.47 5.46 21.39
C ASP A 93 -9.23 4.53 22.58
N GLU A 94 -10.29 4.03 23.22
CA GLU A 94 -10.21 3.15 24.39
C GLU A 94 -10.21 1.66 24.02
N PHE A 95 -9.33 0.88 24.65
CA PHE A 95 -9.33 -0.57 24.50
C PHE A 95 -10.50 -1.17 25.31
N THR A 96 -11.51 -1.69 24.61
CA THR A 96 -12.73 -2.24 25.21
C THR A 96 -12.83 -3.76 25.02
N GLU A 97 -13.78 -4.41 25.69
CA GLU A 97 -14.11 -5.82 25.40
C GLU A 97 -14.52 -6.02 23.93
N MET A 98 -15.27 -5.07 23.36
CA MET A 98 -15.60 -5.06 21.93
C MET A 98 -14.32 -5.01 21.07
N THR A 99 -13.36 -4.14 21.40
CA THR A 99 -12.04 -4.09 20.73
C THR A 99 -11.36 -5.46 20.76
N ALA A 100 -11.28 -6.10 21.93
CA ALA A 100 -10.68 -7.42 22.08
C ALA A 100 -11.40 -8.48 21.23
N ASN A 101 -12.73 -8.51 21.23
CA ASN A 101 -13.53 -9.48 20.47
C ASN A 101 -13.43 -9.25 18.95
N CYS A 102 -13.32 -8.00 18.49
CA CYS A 102 -13.06 -7.64 17.10
C CYS A 102 -11.65 -8.08 16.64
N ILE A 103 -10.65 -7.91 17.50
CA ILE A 103 -9.27 -8.41 17.28
C ILE A 103 -9.26 -9.94 17.15
N LYS A 104 -9.91 -10.66 18.07
CA LYS A 104 -10.04 -12.13 18.01
C LYS A 104 -10.63 -12.58 16.68
N GLN A 105 -11.70 -11.93 16.22
CA GLN A 105 -12.30 -12.25 14.93
C GLN A 105 -11.34 -12.00 13.76
N PHE A 106 -10.62 -10.87 13.73
CA PHE A 106 -9.63 -10.61 12.69
C PHE A 106 -8.47 -11.62 12.69
N GLN A 107 -8.02 -12.04 13.88
CA GLN A 107 -6.99 -13.05 14.07
C GLN A 107 -7.41 -14.42 13.52
N ARG A 108 -8.62 -14.89 13.88
CA ARG A 108 -9.17 -16.14 13.34
C ARG A 108 -9.47 -16.06 11.85
N ASP A 109 -10.17 -15.00 11.42
CA ASP A 109 -10.76 -14.95 10.09
C ASP A 109 -9.72 -14.57 9.02
N TYR A 110 -8.90 -13.54 9.24
CA TYR A 110 -7.89 -13.12 8.26
C TYR A 110 -6.47 -13.64 8.58
N MET A 111 -5.96 -13.48 9.80
CA MET A 111 -4.58 -13.86 10.12
C MET A 111 -4.37 -15.38 10.17
N LYS A 112 -5.45 -16.15 10.36
CA LYS A 112 -5.42 -17.60 10.64
C LYS A 112 -4.52 -17.94 11.84
N ALA A 113 -4.57 -17.10 12.87
CA ALA A 113 -3.74 -17.14 14.06
C ALA A 113 -4.60 -17.29 15.34
N PRO A 114 -4.00 -17.68 16.49
CA PRO A 114 -4.71 -17.78 17.76
C PRO A 114 -5.41 -16.48 18.18
N GLU A 115 -6.60 -16.62 18.75
CA GLU A 115 -7.49 -15.53 19.18
C GLU A 115 -7.03 -14.89 20.50
N THR A 116 -5.88 -14.21 20.49
CA THR A 116 -5.38 -13.53 21.69
C THR A 116 -6.25 -12.36 22.12
N GLY A 117 -6.89 -11.67 21.16
CA GLY A 117 -7.66 -10.44 21.41
C GLY A 117 -6.80 -9.24 21.82
N LYS A 118 -5.47 -9.32 21.68
CA LYS A 118 -4.51 -8.29 22.10
C LYS A 118 -3.94 -7.53 20.90
N ILE A 119 -3.67 -6.24 21.08
CA ILE A 119 -2.93 -5.46 20.08
C ILE A 119 -1.44 -5.74 20.27
N CYS A 120 -0.92 -6.75 19.57
CA CYS A 120 0.50 -7.03 19.44
C CYS A 120 1.00 -6.52 18.07
N GLY A 121 2.32 -6.36 17.87
CA GLY A 121 2.87 -5.90 16.59
C GLY A 121 2.44 -6.73 15.36
N SER A 122 2.15 -8.03 15.54
CA SER A 122 1.66 -8.91 14.47
C SER A 122 0.26 -8.52 13.96
N LEU A 123 -0.58 -7.95 14.82
CA LEU A 123 -1.88 -7.38 14.43
C LEU A 123 -1.68 -6.13 13.56
N LEU A 124 -0.73 -5.25 13.91
CA LEU A 124 -0.44 -4.02 13.17
C LEU A 124 0.04 -4.35 11.74
N VAL A 125 1.01 -5.27 11.65
CA VAL A 125 1.51 -5.83 10.39
C VAL A 125 0.37 -6.42 9.55
N ALA A 126 -0.50 -7.23 10.17
CA ALA A 126 -1.59 -7.89 9.46
C ALA A 126 -2.65 -6.90 8.94
N LEU A 127 -3.00 -5.88 9.72
CA LEU A 127 -3.94 -4.82 9.30
C LEU A 127 -3.37 -3.93 8.18
N ASP A 128 -2.07 -3.62 8.21
CA ASP A 128 -1.41 -2.90 7.10
C ASP A 128 -1.27 -3.77 5.85
N LYS A 129 -1.04 -5.08 6.00
CA LYS A 129 -1.08 -6.03 4.88
C LYS A 129 -2.50 -6.12 4.29
N PHE A 130 -3.51 -6.26 5.13
CA PHE A 130 -4.92 -6.30 4.74
C PHE A 130 -5.32 -5.03 3.96
N ASN A 131 -4.84 -3.86 4.38
CA ASN A 131 -5.07 -2.61 3.66
C ASN A 131 -4.63 -2.68 2.18
N LYS A 132 -3.48 -3.31 1.93
CA LYS A 132 -2.85 -3.46 0.61
C LYS A 132 -3.52 -4.55 -0.24
N GLU A 133 -3.95 -5.65 0.38
CA GLU A 133 -4.63 -6.76 -0.32
C GLU A 133 -6.03 -6.41 -0.82
N TYR A 134 -6.75 -5.51 -0.13
CA TYR A 134 -8.11 -5.07 -0.49
C TYR A 134 -8.13 -3.57 -0.82
N PRO A 135 -7.55 -3.12 -1.95
CA PRO A 135 -7.56 -1.72 -2.35
C PRO A 135 -8.97 -1.25 -2.71
N ILE A 136 -9.28 0.03 -2.47
CA ILE A 136 -10.62 0.61 -2.67
C ILE A 136 -10.72 1.64 -3.81
N ALA A 137 -9.61 2.01 -4.44
CA ALA A 137 -9.57 3.08 -5.45
C ALA A 137 -10.50 2.82 -6.65
N SER A 138 -10.61 1.57 -7.11
CA SER A 138 -11.51 1.16 -8.20
C SER A 138 -12.99 1.27 -7.87
N TYR A 139 -13.36 1.46 -6.60
CA TYR A 139 -14.75 1.51 -6.16
C TYR A 139 -15.25 2.95 -5.89
N THR A 140 -14.36 3.95 -5.85
CA THR A 140 -14.67 5.29 -5.32
C THR A 140 -15.14 6.33 -6.34
N GLU A 141 -15.25 6.00 -7.63
CA GLU A 141 -15.63 6.95 -8.69
C GLU A 141 -16.95 7.71 -8.39
N LYS A 142 -17.95 7.01 -7.85
CA LYS A 142 -19.28 7.56 -7.51
C LYS A 142 -19.44 7.83 -6.00
N MET A 143 -18.32 7.97 -5.30
CA MET A 143 -18.28 8.37 -3.90
C MET A 143 -18.54 9.88 -3.69
N PRO A 144 -18.05 10.81 -4.54
CA PRO A 144 -18.40 12.22 -4.43
C PRO A 144 -19.86 12.52 -4.83
N CYS A 145 -20.40 13.60 -4.30
CA CYS A 145 -21.78 14.03 -4.53
C CYS A 145 -22.01 14.59 -5.96
N PRO A 146 -22.93 14.03 -6.76
CA PRO A 146 -23.11 14.39 -8.17
C PRO A 146 -24.03 15.62 -8.37
N CYS A 147 -24.14 16.53 -7.40
CA CYS A 147 -25.11 17.64 -7.49
C CYS A 147 -24.66 18.83 -8.34
N GLY A 148 -23.34 18.99 -8.58
CA GLY A 148 -22.75 20.17 -9.23
C GLY A 148 -22.78 21.46 -8.39
N ALA A 149 -23.32 21.42 -7.16
CA ALA A 149 -23.48 22.57 -6.28
C ALA A 149 -22.52 22.57 -5.07
N CYS A 150 -21.64 21.58 -4.96
CA CYS A 150 -20.58 21.47 -3.95
C CYS A 150 -19.42 20.64 -4.52
N ASP A 151 -18.23 20.72 -3.90
CA ASP A 151 -16.99 20.06 -4.34
C ASP A 151 -16.96 18.55 -4.00
N GLY A 152 -18.08 17.87 -4.20
CA GLY A 152 -18.29 16.46 -3.88
C GLY A 152 -18.70 16.14 -2.44
N TYR A 153 -18.44 17.02 -1.46
CA TYR A 153 -18.59 16.68 -0.03
C TYR A 153 -19.34 17.73 0.81
N GLY A 154 -20.43 18.27 0.25
CA GLY A 154 -21.31 19.22 0.94
C GLY A 154 -20.69 20.60 1.16
N LYS A 155 -21.31 21.40 2.04
CA LYS A 155 -20.88 22.77 2.38
C LYS A 155 -20.64 22.94 3.89
N GLY A 156 -20.52 21.84 4.64
CA GLY A 156 -20.34 21.87 6.09
C GLY A 156 -21.54 22.42 6.87
N ARG A 157 -22.76 22.37 6.32
CA ARG A 157 -23.98 22.81 7.01
C ARG A 157 -24.44 21.77 8.03
N TYR A 158 -24.77 22.21 9.24
CA TYR A 158 -25.25 21.35 10.33
C TYR A 158 -26.63 21.80 10.82
N ASN A 159 -27.37 20.85 11.41
CA ASN A 159 -28.70 21.05 12.00
C ASN A 159 -29.76 21.66 11.06
N VAL A 160 -29.73 21.31 9.77
CA VAL A 160 -30.69 21.82 8.77
C VAL A 160 -31.90 20.90 8.66
N ALA A 161 -33.12 21.43 8.77
CA ALA A 161 -34.34 20.63 8.65
C ALA A 161 -34.45 19.90 7.28
N SER A 162 -34.83 18.63 7.31
CA SER A 162 -34.89 17.70 6.17
C SER A 162 -36.04 16.71 6.36
N GLY A 163 -37.28 17.18 6.19
CA GLY A 163 -38.46 16.48 6.66
C GLY A 163 -38.45 16.37 8.19
N GLU A 164 -38.74 15.19 8.72
CA GLU A 164 -38.67 14.88 10.16
C GLU A 164 -37.22 14.76 10.70
N ASN A 165 -36.21 14.88 9.85
CA ASN A 165 -34.79 14.70 10.21
C ASN A 165 -34.01 16.02 10.22
N PHE A 166 -32.88 16.03 10.93
CA PHE A 166 -31.89 17.11 10.86
C PHE A 166 -30.64 16.66 10.08
N ALA A 167 -30.33 17.40 9.02
CA ALA A 167 -29.21 17.17 8.11
C ALA A 167 -27.91 17.76 8.65
N ASN A 168 -26.82 16.99 8.52
CA ASN A 168 -25.48 17.33 8.97
C ASN A 168 -24.46 16.93 7.88
N GLU A 169 -23.91 17.91 7.17
CA GLU A 169 -22.92 17.71 6.11
C GLU A 169 -21.51 17.56 6.70
N TYR A 170 -21.04 16.32 6.84
CA TYR A 170 -19.68 16.03 7.30
C TYR A 170 -18.65 16.23 6.17
N PRO A 171 -17.38 16.56 6.46
CA PRO A 171 -16.41 17.01 5.45
C PRO A 171 -15.83 15.89 4.56
N GLY A 172 -16.49 14.74 4.45
CA GLY A 172 -16.04 13.55 3.72
C GLY A 172 -16.88 12.33 4.03
N ILE A 173 -16.38 11.13 3.70
CA ILE A 173 -16.94 9.84 4.12
C ILE A 173 -16.24 9.38 5.41
N HIS A 174 -17.00 8.85 6.37
CA HIS A 174 -16.43 8.30 7.60
C HIS A 174 -15.61 7.03 7.32
N ARG A 175 -14.38 6.98 7.83
CA ARG A 175 -13.40 5.94 7.50
C ARG A 175 -13.85 4.51 7.81
N SER A 176 -14.62 4.30 8.88
CA SER A 176 -15.16 2.97 9.23
C SER A 176 -15.96 2.32 8.08
N LEU A 177 -16.70 3.11 7.29
CA LEU A 177 -17.49 2.61 6.16
C LEU A 177 -16.62 1.96 5.08
N ILE A 178 -15.42 2.51 4.85
CA ILE A 178 -14.44 1.99 3.90
C ILE A 178 -13.77 0.73 4.43
N TRP A 179 -13.52 0.64 5.73
CA TRP A 179 -12.94 -0.56 6.34
C TRP A 179 -13.94 -1.71 6.45
N MET A 180 -15.23 -1.42 6.63
CA MET A 180 -16.31 -2.38 6.40
C MET A 180 -16.34 -2.87 4.95
N LEU A 181 -16.21 -1.97 3.95
CA LEU A 181 -16.18 -2.37 2.53
C LEU A 181 -15.01 -3.31 2.20
N LYS A 182 -13.82 -3.03 2.76
CA LYS A 182 -12.64 -3.91 2.63
C LYS A 182 -12.88 -5.29 3.23
N ALA A 183 -13.45 -5.36 4.43
CA ALA A 183 -13.81 -6.63 5.07
C ALA A 183 -14.86 -7.40 4.26
N LEU A 184 -15.83 -6.71 3.68
CA LEU A 184 -16.84 -7.34 2.83
C LEU A 184 -16.22 -7.98 1.59
N GLU A 185 -15.30 -7.28 0.90
CA GLU A 185 -14.57 -7.85 -0.24
C GLU A 185 -13.73 -9.07 0.15
N PHE A 186 -13.03 -8.98 1.30
CA PHE A 186 -12.28 -10.12 1.86
C PHE A 186 -13.19 -11.34 2.09
N TYR A 187 -14.31 -11.17 2.80
CA TYR A 187 -15.22 -12.27 3.11
C TYR A 187 -15.83 -12.87 1.83
N LEU A 188 -16.28 -12.05 0.88
CA LEU A 188 -16.90 -12.53 -0.36
C LEU A 188 -15.92 -13.25 -1.29
N THR A 189 -14.64 -12.86 -1.32
CA THR A 189 -13.67 -13.37 -2.32
C THR A 189 -12.65 -14.39 -1.80
N LYS A 190 -12.36 -14.39 -0.49
CA LYS A 190 -11.30 -15.25 0.11
C LYS A 190 -11.77 -16.18 1.22
N ASP A 191 -12.81 -15.84 1.98
CA ASP A 191 -13.31 -16.74 3.02
C ASP A 191 -13.91 -18.00 2.38
N LYS A 192 -13.49 -19.18 2.87
CA LYS A 192 -13.91 -20.48 2.33
C LYS A 192 -15.42 -20.69 2.42
N GLU A 193 -16.06 -20.14 3.46
CA GLU A 193 -17.51 -20.26 3.67
C GLU A 193 -18.31 -19.56 2.55
N TYR A 194 -17.88 -18.35 2.19
CA TYR A 194 -18.69 -17.47 1.34
C TYR A 194 -18.23 -17.40 -0.12
N LYS A 195 -16.94 -17.65 -0.41
CA LYS A 195 -16.34 -17.60 -1.76
C LYS A 195 -17.06 -18.48 -2.78
N SER A 196 -17.71 -19.57 -2.33
CA SER A 196 -18.53 -20.46 -3.16
C SER A 196 -19.59 -19.73 -4.01
N ARG A 197 -20.10 -18.59 -3.54
CA ARG A 197 -21.08 -17.77 -4.29
C ARG A 197 -20.47 -16.99 -5.46
N ASN A 198 -19.14 -16.91 -5.57
CA ASN A 198 -18.41 -16.15 -6.59
C ASN A 198 -18.84 -14.66 -6.65
N LEU A 199 -19.06 -14.06 -5.48
CA LEU A 199 -19.43 -12.65 -5.34
C LEU A 199 -18.18 -11.78 -5.07
N SER A 200 -18.23 -10.52 -5.47
CA SER A 200 -17.27 -9.48 -5.07
C SER A 200 -17.97 -8.12 -5.02
N VAL A 201 -17.35 -7.13 -4.40
CA VAL A 201 -17.69 -5.72 -4.57
C VAL A 201 -17.48 -5.35 -6.05
N ALA A 202 -18.42 -4.60 -6.62
CA ALA A 202 -18.31 -4.02 -7.95
C ALA A 202 -17.83 -2.56 -7.84
N TYR A 203 -18.57 -1.73 -7.10
CA TYR A 203 -18.26 -0.32 -6.85
C TYR A 203 -19.21 0.27 -5.79
N ILE A 204 -18.85 1.42 -5.22
CA ILE A 204 -19.78 2.26 -4.46
C ILE A 204 -20.73 2.90 -5.48
N PHE A 205 -22.02 2.61 -5.40
CA PHE A 205 -23.04 3.17 -6.30
C PHE A 205 -23.42 4.60 -5.90
N SER A 206 -23.50 4.87 -4.59
CA SER A 206 -23.65 6.21 -4.05
C SER A 206 -22.89 6.33 -2.73
N GLY A 207 -21.92 7.25 -2.70
CA GLY A 207 -21.29 7.71 -1.46
C GLY A 207 -22.03 8.91 -0.88
N TYR A 208 -21.56 10.12 -1.18
CA TYR A 208 -22.04 11.34 -0.57
C TYR A 208 -23.28 11.92 -1.27
N ARG A 209 -24.27 12.38 -0.50
CA ARG A 209 -25.44 13.16 -0.97
C ARG A 209 -25.65 14.36 -0.04
N CYS A 210 -25.27 15.55 -0.50
CA CYS A 210 -25.42 16.79 0.26
C CYS A 210 -26.87 17.29 0.33
N ILE A 211 -27.16 18.31 1.15
CA ILE A 211 -28.51 18.87 1.30
C ILE A 211 -29.07 19.36 -0.04
N ASP A 212 -28.24 19.97 -0.88
CA ASP A 212 -28.67 20.48 -2.19
C ASP A 212 -28.99 19.32 -3.16
N ASN A 213 -28.27 18.19 -3.08
CA ASN A 213 -28.61 16.97 -3.83
C ASN A 213 -29.97 16.43 -3.40
N ASN A 214 -30.18 16.33 -2.09
CA ASN A 214 -31.43 15.83 -1.51
C ASN A 214 -32.62 16.70 -1.91
N LYS A 215 -32.53 18.02 -1.76
CA LYS A 215 -33.56 18.98 -2.21
C LYS A 215 -33.90 18.81 -3.69
N LYS A 216 -32.88 18.75 -4.56
CA LYS A 216 -33.05 18.54 -6.02
C LYS A 216 -33.78 17.22 -6.37
N ASN A 217 -33.75 16.23 -5.48
CA ASN A 217 -34.33 14.90 -5.71
C ASN A 217 -35.52 14.60 -4.78
N GLY A 218 -36.06 15.59 -4.04
CA GLY A 218 -37.17 15.39 -3.10
C GLY A 218 -36.87 14.42 -1.94
N ARG A 219 -35.60 14.23 -1.56
CA ARG A 219 -35.19 13.29 -0.51
C ARG A 219 -35.10 13.96 0.86
N THR A 220 -35.59 13.28 1.89
CA THR A 220 -35.48 13.70 3.30
C THR A 220 -34.40 12.94 4.09
N SER A 221 -33.82 11.87 3.52
CA SER A 221 -32.85 11.00 4.19
C SER A 221 -31.47 11.64 4.37
N VAL A 222 -30.95 11.66 5.60
CA VAL A 222 -29.72 12.39 5.97
C VAL A 222 -28.45 11.51 6.08
N ASN A 223 -28.60 10.19 5.93
CA ASN A 223 -27.55 9.19 6.12
C ASN A 223 -26.35 9.33 5.15
N HIS A 224 -26.59 9.68 3.88
CA HIS A 224 -25.50 9.85 2.90
C HIS A 224 -24.69 11.15 3.00
N MET A 225 -24.83 11.92 4.08
CA MET A 225 -24.01 13.14 4.30
C MET A 225 -22.62 12.84 4.90
N GLY A 226 -22.09 11.64 4.65
CA GLY A 226 -20.81 11.14 5.17
C GLY A 226 -20.91 9.85 5.97
N LEU A 227 -22.12 9.36 6.28
CA LEU A 227 -22.37 8.27 7.23
C LEU A 227 -22.89 6.96 6.60
N ALA A 228 -23.05 6.88 5.27
CA ALA A 228 -23.65 5.74 4.58
C ALA A 228 -23.01 5.44 3.23
N LEU A 229 -23.15 4.19 2.76
CA LEU A 229 -22.77 3.74 1.41
C LEU A 229 -23.84 2.82 0.80
N ASP A 230 -24.15 3.05 -0.48
CA ASP A 230 -24.92 2.13 -1.32
C ASP A 230 -23.93 1.32 -2.18
N ILE A 231 -23.85 0.00 -2.00
CA ILE A 231 -22.84 -0.84 -2.65
C ILE A 231 -23.45 -1.75 -3.73
N HIS A 232 -22.78 -1.78 -4.88
CA HIS A 232 -23.03 -2.71 -5.98
C HIS A 232 -22.03 -3.87 -5.94
N PHE A 233 -22.50 -5.07 -6.30
CA PHE A 233 -21.74 -6.33 -6.26
C PHE A 233 -21.74 -7.05 -7.60
N ASN A 234 -20.63 -7.72 -7.91
CA ASN A 234 -20.49 -8.62 -9.05
C ASN A 234 -20.74 -10.07 -8.63
N LYS A 235 -21.15 -10.89 -9.59
CA LYS A 235 -21.17 -12.35 -9.53
C LYS A 235 -20.46 -12.88 -10.76
N LYS A 236 -19.44 -13.73 -10.56
CA LYS A 236 -18.56 -14.22 -11.64
C LYS A 236 -18.01 -13.08 -12.52
N GLY A 237 -17.65 -11.94 -11.91
CA GLY A 237 -17.09 -10.76 -12.59
C GLY A 237 -18.11 -9.76 -13.19
N SER A 238 -19.40 -10.08 -13.26
CA SER A 238 -20.44 -9.22 -13.84
C SER A 238 -21.44 -8.72 -12.80
N ARG A 239 -21.97 -7.50 -12.96
CA ARG A 239 -22.91 -6.88 -12.00
C ARG A 239 -24.21 -7.71 -11.86
N THR A 240 -24.35 -8.41 -10.73
CA THR A 240 -25.61 -9.09 -10.36
C THR A 240 -26.67 -8.08 -9.92
N ARG A 241 -27.95 -8.40 -10.08
CA ARG A 241 -29.09 -7.67 -9.49
C ARG A 241 -30.00 -8.61 -8.68
N GLU A 242 -29.58 -9.86 -8.49
CA GLU A 242 -30.40 -10.87 -7.84
C GLU A 242 -30.59 -10.57 -6.36
N LEU A 243 -31.86 -10.55 -5.92
CA LEU A 243 -32.19 -10.36 -4.51
C LEU A 243 -31.50 -11.42 -3.63
N ASN A 244 -31.44 -12.67 -4.08
CA ASN A 244 -30.77 -13.77 -3.38
C ASN A 244 -29.24 -13.58 -3.22
N ASP A 245 -28.61 -12.75 -4.04
CA ASP A 245 -27.21 -12.35 -3.84
C ASP A 245 -27.10 -11.21 -2.83
N MET A 246 -28.02 -10.22 -2.85
CA MET A 246 -28.02 -9.12 -1.88
C MET A 246 -28.34 -9.61 -0.46
N GLU A 247 -29.32 -10.51 -0.31
CA GLU A 247 -29.65 -11.15 0.97
C GLU A 247 -28.49 -12.00 1.51
N PHE A 248 -27.69 -12.60 0.63
CA PHE A 248 -26.48 -13.31 1.03
C PHE A 248 -25.38 -12.35 1.51
N VAL A 249 -25.17 -11.22 0.82
CA VAL A 249 -24.27 -10.17 1.29
C VAL A 249 -24.72 -9.63 2.66
N ARG A 250 -26.03 -9.41 2.85
CA ARG A 250 -26.60 -9.05 4.16
C ARG A 250 -26.32 -10.09 5.23
N LYS A 251 -26.46 -11.39 4.91
CA LYS A 251 -26.09 -12.49 5.82
C LYS A 251 -24.64 -12.34 6.30
N VAL A 252 -23.69 -12.16 5.38
CA VAL A 252 -22.27 -11.96 5.72
C VAL A 252 -22.07 -10.76 6.64
N MET A 253 -22.72 -9.61 6.37
CA MET A 253 -22.62 -8.43 7.23
C MET A 253 -23.22 -8.64 8.63
N LYS A 254 -24.35 -9.34 8.74
CA LYS A 254 -24.96 -9.69 10.04
C LYS A 254 -24.04 -10.61 10.85
N GLU A 255 -23.51 -11.66 10.23
CA GLU A 255 -22.65 -12.64 10.90
C GLU A 255 -21.29 -12.06 11.30
N LYS A 256 -20.61 -11.38 10.37
CA LYS A 256 -19.22 -10.93 10.53
C LYS A 256 -19.08 -9.49 11.03
N MET A 257 -20.03 -8.59 10.77
CA MET A 257 -19.93 -7.18 11.20
C MET A 257 -20.89 -6.84 12.34
N LYS A 258 -21.75 -7.79 12.76
CA LYS A 258 -22.83 -7.57 13.74
C LYS A 258 -23.76 -6.41 13.34
N ALA A 259 -23.90 -6.20 12.03
CA ALA A 259 -24.85 -5.26 11.46
C ALA A 259 -26.29 -5.73 11.70
N LEU A 260 -27.24 -4.81 11.79
CA LEU A 260 -28.64 -5.10 12.08
C LEU A 260 -29.58 -4.44 11.06
N GLU A 261 -30.68 -5.13 10.75
CA GLU A 261 -31.78 -4.59 9.92
C GLU A 261 -32.77 -3.71 10.72
N ILE A 262 -32.41 -3.40 11.98
CA ILE A 262 -33.08 -2.46 12.87
C ILE A 262 -32.11 -1.35 13.28
N ARG A 263 -32.65 -0.14 13.53
CA ARG A 263 -31.90 0.96 14.12
C ARG A 263 -31.66 0.63 15.60
N GLU A 264 -30.40 0.54 15.99
CA GLU A 264 -29.95 0.30 17.37
C GLU A 264 -28.71 1.16 17.61
N ASP A 265 -28.61 1.76 18.79
CA ASP A 265 -27.51 2.66 19.13
C ASP A 265 -26.17 1.92 19.09
N ASN A 266 -25.14 2.59 18.57
CA ASN A 266 -23.79 2.06 18.42
C ASN A 266 -23.72 0.75 17.59
N ARG A 267 -24.63 0.58 16.63
CA ARG A 267 -24.61 -0.50 15.63
C ARG A 267 -24.47 0.02 14.20
N ILE A 268 -23.97 -0.85 13.34
CA ILE A 268 -24.09 -0.70 11.89
C ILE A 268 -25.53 -1.01 11.50
N TYR A 269 -26.20 -0.04 10.87
CA TYR A 269 -27.49 -0.27 10.24
C TYR A 269 -27.32 -0.87 8.85
N LEU A 270 -28.20 -1.81 8.50
CA LEU A 270 -28.24 -2.52 7.23
C LEU A 270 -29.66 -2.42 6.67
N GLU A 271 -29.85 -1.81 5.52
CA GLU A 271 -31.21 -1.65 4.98
C GLU A 271 -31.77 -3.01 4.53
N PRO A 272 -32.94 -3.47 5.02
CA PRO A 272 -33.54 -4.73 4.58
C PRO A 272 -34.15 -4.60 3.18
N LYS A 273 -34.48 -5.73 2.54
CA LYS A 273 -35.27 -5.74 1.29
C LYS A 273 -36.67 -5.15 1.43
N VAL A 274 -37.25 -5.23 2.63
CA VAL A 274 -38.58 -4.70 3.01
C VAL A 274 -38.49 -4.23 4.45
N PHE A 275 -38.92 -3.00 4.73
CA PHE A 275 -38.96 -2.43 6.07
C PHE A 275 -40.13 -3.02 6.89
N LYS A 276 -40.07 -2.91 8.23
CA LYS A 276 -41.18 -3.31 9.12
C LYS A 276 -42.53 -2.64 8.78
N SER A 277 -42.51 -1.49 8.10
CA SER A 277 -43.70 -0.79 7.60
C SER A 277 -44.26 -1.32 6.27
N GLY A 278 -43.75 -2.44 5.76
CA GLY A 278 -44.14 -3.02 4.47
C GLY A 278 -43.58 -2.30 3.23
N LYS A 279 -42.91 -1.15 3.41
CA LYS A 279 -42.24 -0.43 2.30
C LYS A 279 -41.06 -1.24 1.76
N SER A 280 -40.85 -1.23 0.44
CA SER A 280 -39.65 -1.80 -0.18
C SER A 280 -38.39 -1.03 0.24
N GLY A 281 -37.31 -1.76 0.49
CA GLY A 281 -35.95 -1.22 0.63
C GLY A 281 -35.03 -1.72 -0.48
N ALA A 282 -33.73 -1.72 -0.23
CA ALA A 282 -32.70 -2.06 -1.20
C ALA A 282 -32.79 -3.52 -1.70
N THR A 283 -33.30 -3.73 -2.91
CA THR A 283 -33.45 -5.08 -3.50
C THR A 283 -32.29 -5.50 -4.38
N THR A 284 -31.65 -4.55 -5.08
CA THR A 284 -30.56 -4.84 -6.03
C THR A 284 -29.18 -4.36 -5.59
N TRP A 285 -29.11 -3.53 -4.54
CA TRP A 285 -27.88 -3.11 -3.85
C TRP A 285 -27.95 -3.47 -2.36
N VAL A 286 -26.84 -3.29 -1.64
CA VAL A 286 -26.85 -3.29 -0.16
C VAL A 286 -26.51 -1.90 0.32
N HIS A 287 -27.39 -1.33 1.13
CA HIS A 287 -27.18 -0.09 1.86
C HIS A 287 -26.77 -0.40 3.29
N TYR A 288 -25.74 0.28 3.78
CA TYR A 288 -25.40 0.30 5.20
C TYR A 288 -24.97 1.69 5.64
N ASP A 289 -25.20 1.99 6.91
CA ASP A 289 -24.83 3.26 7.52
C ASP A 289 -24.45 3.13 9.00
N ILE A 290 -23.88 4.21 9.52
CA ILE A 290 -23.44 4.36 10.91
C ILE A 290 -24.12 5.56 11.59
N THR A 291 -25.34 5.93 11.20
CA THR A 291 -26.00 7.13 11.76
C THR A 291 -26.43 6.97 13.23
N MET A 292 -26.44 5.75 13.75
CA MET A 292 -26.79 5.43 15.13
C MET A 292 -25.57 5.39 16.07
N LEU A 293 -24.36 5.77 15.61
CA LEU A 293 -23.22 5.88 16.51
C LEU A 293 -23.33 7.14 17.37
N ASP A 294 -23.01 7.01 18.67
CA ASP A 294 -22.94 8.14 19.59
C ASP A 294 -22.01 9.26 19.07
N LYS A 295 -22.32 10.51 19.42
CA LYS A 295 -21.51 11.69 19.05
C LYS A 295 -20.02 11.56 19.42
N LYS A 296 -19.68 10.85 20.50
CA LYS A 296 -18.29 10.55 20.92
C LYS A 296 -17.50 9.71 19.90
N TYR A 297 -18.17 8.98 19.03
CA TYR A 297 -17.60 8.15 17.97
C TYR A 297 -17.60 8.85 16.60
N ILE A 298 -18.26 10.02 16.48
CA ILE A 298 -18.37 10.79 15.22
C ILE A 298 -17.44 12.01 15.30
N ARG A 299 -16.13 11.77 15.16
CA ARG A 299 -15.11 12.83 15.18
C ARG A 299 -14.90 13.40 13.77
N LYS A 300 -14.92 14.74 13.62
CA LYS A 300 -14.77 15.41 12.30
C LYS A 300 -13.49 15.03 11.56
N SER A 301 -12.40 14.67 12.24
CA SER A 301 -11.14 14.23 11.63
C SER A 301 -11.25 12.92 10.85
N ASP A 302 -12.24 12.10 11.18
CA ASP A 302 -12.38 10.71 10.72
C ASP A 302 -13.26 10.63 9.46
N PHE A 303 -13.67 11.80 8.94
CA PHE A 303 -14.30 11.97 7.64
C PHE A 303 -13.26 12.46 6.63
N LYS A 304 -13.05 11.69 5.55
CA LYS A 304 -12.02 11.95 4.55
C LYS A 304 -12.58 11.91 3.12
N GLN A 305 -11.86 12.51 2.19
CA GLN A 305 -12.28 12.65 0.80
C GLN A 305 -11.43 11.80 -0.15
N THR A 306 -10.12 11.74 0.08
CA THR A 306 -9.21 10.98 -0.78
C THR A 306 -9.05 9.54 -0.32
N VAL A 307 -8.75 8.63 -1.27
CA VAL A 307 -8.47 7.20 -0.98
C VAL A 307 -7.34 7.05 0.05
N SER A 308 -6.27 7.84 -0.07
CA SER A 308 -5.09 7.77 0.81
C SER A 308 -5.43 8.11 2.26
N GLU A 309 -6.22 9.17 2.48
CA GLU A 309 -6.66 9.55 3.81
C GLU A 309 -7.71 8.59 4.38
N LEU A 310 -8.61 8.08 3.54
CA LEU A 310 -9.64 7.13 3.96
C LEU A 310 -9.01 5.85 4.54
N VAL A 311 -7.98 5.32 3.88
CA VAL A 311 -7.23 4.17 4.42
C VAL A 311 -6.33 4.54 5.60
N GLY A 312 -5.67 5.70 5.55
CA GLY A 312 -4.78 6.19 6.61
C GLY A 312 -3.33 5.72 6.50
N LYS A 313 -2.46 6.26 7.38
CA LYS A 313 -1.02 5.94 7.47
C LYS A 313 -0.78 4.49 7.90
N SER A 314 0.44 3.96 7.76
CA SER A 314 0.77 2.64 8.33
C SER A 314 0.58 2.63 9.85
N LEU A 315 -0.02 1.56 10.39
CA LEU A 315 -0.08 1.31 11.84
C LEU A 315 1.31 1.14 12.44
N MET A 316 2.24 0.55 11.68
CA MET A 316 3.64 0.43 12.11
C MET A 316 4.28 1.81 12.31
N ASP A 317 4.00 2.76 11.43
CA ASP A 317 4.54 4.13 11.55
C ASP A 317 3.87 4.92 12.68
N LEU A 318 2.56 4.73 12.88
CA LEU A 318 1.85 5.29 14.05
C LEU A 318 2.36 4.71 15.38
N ALA A 319 2.71 3.42 15.43
CA ALA A 319 3.32 2.80 16.60
C ALA A 319 4.75 3.32 16.85
N LYS A 320 5.56 3.55 15.82
CA LYS A 320 6.88 4.20 15.95
C LYS A 320 6.79 5.65 16.44
N SER A 321 5.77 6.40 16.02
CA SER A 321 5.58 7.81 16.38
C SER A 321 4.78 8.01 17.68
N SER A 322 4.66 6.99 18.52
CA SER A 322 3.94 7.03 19.79
C SER A 322 4.70 6.26 20.87
N GLU A 323 4.18 6.33 22.10
CA GLU A 323 4.65 5.55 23.26
C GLU A 323 4.56 4.01 23.08
N HIS A 324 4.04 3.53 21.95
CA HIS A 324 3.79 2.12 21.64
C HIS A 324 4.85 1.48 20.73
N SER A 325 6.04 2.09 20.62
CA SER A 325 7.16 1.59 19.79
C SER A 325 7.55 0.14 20.12
N ASP A 326 7.49 -0.22 21.39
CA ASP A 326 7.85 -1.55 21.91
C ASP A 326 6.99 -2.69 21.33
N LEU A 327 5.76 -2.42 20.88
CA LEU A 327 4.88 -3.40 20.21
C LEU A 327 5.55 -4.10 19.02
N LEU A 328 6.46 -3.40 18.34
CA LEU A 328 7.09 -3.89 17.12
C LEU A 328 8.13 -4.98 17.39
N SER A 329 8.67 -5.03 18.61
CA SER A 329 9.73 -5.95 19.06
C SER A 329 9.38 -7.44 18.91
N CYS A 330 8.09 -7.77 18.91
CA CYS A 330 7.56 -9.12 18.82
C CYS A 330 6.49 -9.28 17.72
N SER A 331 6.63 -8.50 16.64
CA SER A 331 5.61 -8.41 15.58
C SER A 331 5.45 -9.65 14.69
N GLY A 332 6.19 -10.74 14.91
CA GLY A 332 6.11 -11.96 14.11
C GLY A 332 6.64 -11.83 12.67
N MET A 333 7.03 -10.62 12.26
CA MET A 333 8.06 -10.49 11.25
C MET A 333 9.32 -11.18 11.77
N ILE A 334 9.96 -12.00 10.93
CA ILE A 334 11.42 -12.09 11.04
C ILE A 334 11.89 -10.67 10.79
N SER A 335 12.44 -10.05 11.82
CA SER A 335 13.30 -8.89 11.65
C SER A 335 14.49 -9.34 10.78
N LYS A 336 14.38 -9.20 9.46
CA LYS A 336 15.49 -8.62 8.69
C LYS A 336 15.72 -7.31 9.45
N PRO A 337 16.78 -7.20 10.27
CA PRO A 337 16.70 -6.47 11.51
C PRO A 337 16.18 -5.07 11.27
N SER A 338 15.04 -4.75 11.90
CA SER A 338 14.76 -3.36 12.22
C SER A 338 15.81 -2.97 13.23
N ILE A 339 16.98 -2.58 12.71
CA ILE A 339 17.92 -1.74 13.41
C ILE A 339 17.07 -0.55 13.83
N GLY A 340 16.70 -0.50 15.12
CA GLY A 340 16.37 0.78 15.73
C GLY A 340 17.61 1.61 15.53
N VAL A 341 17.54 2.65 14.69
CA VAL A 341 18.67 3.52 14.39
C VAL A 341 18.93 4.40 15.61
N LYS A 342 19.49 3.78 16.65
CA LYS A 342 20.74 4.29 17.17
C LYS A 342 21.79 3.99 16.09
N ASN A 343 22.51 5.03 15.69
CA ASN A 343 23.32 5.07 14.49
C ASN A 343 24.55 4.13 14.54
N GLU A 344 24.39 2.84 14.23
CA GLU A 344 25.52 1.96 13.89
C GLU A 344 25.15 1.06 12.69
N GLY A 345 25.49 1.50 11.47
CA GLY A 345 25.62 0.61 10.30
C GLY A 345 24.46 0.55 9.28
N GLY A 346 23.40 1.36 9.42
CA GLY A 346 22.31 1.42 8.42
C GLY A 346 22.80 1.97 7.07
N GLU A 347 22.97 1.09 6.07
CA GLU A 347 23.51 1.49 4.77
C GLU A 347 22.64 2.56 4.10
N THR A 348 23.24 3.73 3.87
CA THR A 348 22.55 4.93 3.36
C THR A 348 22.96 5.19 1.91
N LEU A 349 22.05 5.74 1.11
CA LEU A 349 22.32 6.30 -0.20
C LEU A 349 22.07 7.82 -0.15
N PHE A 350 23.14 8.60 -0.10
CA PHE A 350 23.07 10.05 -0.24
C PHE A 350 22.93 10.39 -1.72
N LEU A 351 21.98 11.26 -2.05
CA LEU A 351 21.80 11.80 -3.39
C LEU A 351 22.17 13.29 -3.39
N THR A 352 23.02 13.69 -4.33
CA THR A 352 23.24 15.10 -4.67
C THR A 352 22.10 15.62 -5.54
N GLU A 353 21.99 16.95 -5.70
CA GLU A 353 21.05 17.53 -6.67
C GLU A 353 21.30 17.02 -8.10
N GLN A 354 22.59 16.78 -8.44
CA GLN A 354 22.97 16.26 -9.73
C GLN A 354 22.52 14.81 -9.94
N ASP A 355 22.62 13.95 -8.92
CA ASP A 355 22.10 12.58 -9.00
C ASP A 355 20.58 12.56 -9.24
N ILE A 356 19.85 13.48 -8.61
CA ILE A 356 18.40 13.63 -8.82
C ILE A 356 18.10 14.07 -10.26
N ILE A 357 18.85 15.02 -10.80
CA ILE A 357 18.76 15.46 -12.20
C ILE A 357 19.05 14.29 -13.17
N ASP A 358 20.04 13.45 -12.86
CA ASP A 358 20.40 12.30 -13.70
C ASP A 358 19.33 11.20 -13.67
N ILE A 359 18.79 10.90 -12.48
CA ILE A 359 17.62 10.01 -12.33
C ILE A 359 16.44 10.54 -13.15
N MET A 360 16.16 11.85 -13.10
CA MET A 360 15.09 12.47 -13.90
C MET A 360 15.30 12.32 -15.40
N LYS A 361 16.52 12.61 -15.89
CA LYS A 361 16.89 12.48 -17.31
C LYS A 361 16.69 11.05 -17.81
N VAL A 362 17.21 10.05 -17.09
CA VAL A 362 17.07 8.64 -17.48
C VAL A 362 15.61 8.17 -17.36
N THR A 363 14.88 8.59 -16.32
CA THR A 363 13.47 8.20 -16.18
C THR A 363 12.62 8.74 -17.34
N GLU A 364 12.89 9.95 -17.85
CA GLU A 364 12.25 10.48 -19.07
C GLU A 364 12.55 9.64 -20.33
N THR A 365 13.72 9.01 -20.46
CA THR A 365 14.04 8.21 -21.65
C THR A 365 13.48 6.79 -21.63
N GLU A 366 13.35 6.18 -20.45
CA GLU A 366 12.93 4.79 -20.34
C GLU A 366 11.41 4.62 -20.09
N VAL A 367 10.70 5.67 -19.67
CA VAL A 367 9.25 5.62 -19.43
C VAL A 367 8.48 5.87 -20.72
N ILE A 368 7.55 4.96 -21.02
CA ILE A 368 6.65 5.08 -22.17
C ILE A 368 5.62 6.18 -21.91
N LYS A 369 5.33 7.00 -22.93
CA LYS A 369 4.45 8.17 -22.81
C LYS A 369 2.97 7.79 -22.72
N PHE A 370 2.50 7.42 -21.53
CA PHE A 370 1.08 7.16 -21.27
C PHE A 370 0.27 8.45 -21.08
N LYS A 371 -0.94 8.47 -21.66
CA LYS A 371 -2.01 9.42 -21.31
C LYS A 371 -2.60 9.13 -19.94
N ASP A 372 -2.73 7.85 -19.59
CA ASP A 372 -3.15 7.41 -18.26
C ASP A 372 -2.07 7.74 -17.22
N ASP A 373 -2.49 8.29 -16.09
CA ASP A 373 -1.57 8.76 -15.05
C ASP A 373 -1.07 7.67 -14.11
N ARG A 374 -1.82 6.59 -13.94
CA ARG A 374 -1.38 5.44 -13.15
C ARG A 374 -0.25 4.70 -13.87
N TYR A 375 -0.42 4.35 -15.14
CA TYR A 375 0.61 3.59 -15.87
C TYR A 375 1.91 4.37 -16.03
N PHE A 376 1.82 5.69 -16.21
CA PHE A 376 2.99 6.59 -16.16
C PHE A 376 3.70 6.53 -14.80
N LYS A 377 2.97 6.75 -13.69
CA LYS A 377 3.54 6.79 -12.34
C LYS A 377 4.14 5.44 -11.91
N ASP A 378 3.44 4.34 -12.17
CA ASP A 378 3.90 2.99 -11.81
C ASP A 378 5.22 2.66 -12.56
N GLN A 379 5.28 2.91 -13.88
CA GLN A 379 6.47 2.63 -14.66
C GLN A 379 7.66 3.56 -14.32
N ALA A 380 7.39 4.85 -14.08
CA ALA A 380 8.41 5.80 -13.65
C ALA A 380 8.99 5.46 -12.27
N ALA A 381 8.15 5.08 -11.30
CA ALA A 381 8.60 4.58 -9.99
C ALA A 381 9.54 3.37 -10.13
N GLY A 382 9.18 2.40 -10.97
CA GLY A 382 9.99 1.20 -11.22
C GLY A 382 11.36 1.50 -11.83
N VAL A 383 11.47 2.50 -12.72
CA VAL A 383 12.77 2.94 -13.27
C VAL A 383 13.61 3.63 -12.20
N VAL A 384 13.03 4.55 -11.43
CA VAL A 384 13.71 5.24 -10.32
C VAL A 384 14.27 4.23 -9.31
N ASP A 385 13.44 3.30 -8.82
CA ASP A 385 13.89 2.25 -7.89
C ASP A 385 14.95 1.32 -8.52
N THR A 386 14.88 1.04 -9.82
CA THR A 386 15.94 0.26 -10.49
C THR A 386 17.27 1.00 -10.42
N ILE A 387 17.31 2.31 -10.71
CA ILE A 387 18.55 3.10 -10.65
C ILE A 387 19.11 3.12 -9.22
N LEU A 388 18.26 3.34 -8.22
CA LEU A 388 18.66 3.39 -6.81
C LEU A 388 19.18 2.02 -6.32
N ASN A 389 18.47 0.93 -6.65
CA ASN A 389 18.89 -0.42 -6.30
C ASN A 389 20.21 -0.81 -6.99
N ARG A 390 20.38 -0.45 -8.26
CA ARG A 390 21.65 -0.67 -9.00
C ARG A 390 22.80 0.12 -8.38
N THR A 391 22.56 1.37 -7.98
CA THR A 391 23.56 2.21 -7.30
C THR A 391 23.99 1.54 -5.99
N LYS A 392 23.02 1.09 -5.18
CA LYS A 392 23.32 0.43 -3.91
C LYS A 392 23.93 -0.97 -4.07
N SER A 393 23.74 -1.63 -5.21
CA SER A 393 24.36 -2.95 -5.50
C SER A 393 25.87 -2.88 -5.74
N GLY A 394 26.42 -1.72 -6.11
CA GLY A 394 27.81 -1.54 -6.53
C GLY A 394 28.20 -2.21 -7.86
N TYR A 395 27.34 -3.05 -8.44
CA TYR A 395 27.69 -3.89 -9.59
C TYR A 395 27.94 -3.11 -10.89
N TRP A 396 27.26 -1.97 -11.07
CA TRP A 396 27.46 -1.05 -12.20
C TRP A 396 28.26 0.20 -11.79
N GLY A 397 29.01 0.11 -10.69
CA GLY A 397 29.63 1.24 -10.00
C GLY A 397 28.83 1.67 -8.76
N ASP A 398 29.44 2.59 -8.03
CA ASP A 398 29.10 3.05 -6.67
C ASP A 398 28.31 4.37 -6.64
N SER A 399 28.21 5.08 -7.77
CA SER A 399 27.44 6.32 -7.92
C SER A 399 26.27 6.17 -8.88
N VAL A 400 25.25 7.03 -8.74
CA VAL A 400 24.13 7.11 -9.70
C VAL A 400 24.67 7.38 -11.10
N ARG A 401 25.66 8.30 -11.23
CA ARG A 401 26.33 8.61 -12.51
C ARG A 401 26.93 7.37 -13.17
N SER A 402 27.65 6.53 -12.41
CA SER A 402 28.23 5.28 -12.91
C SER A 402 27.14 4.33 -13.43
N VAL A 403 26.04 4.19 -12.69
CA VAL A 403 24.89 3.34 -13.06
C VAL A 403 24.19 3.82 -14.33
N VAL A 404 23.86 5.11 -14.42
CA VAL A 404 23.11 5.65 -15.56
C VAL A 404 23.95 5.74 -16.84
N ASN A 405 25.26 5.91 -16.70
CA ASN A 405 26.22 5.82 -17.80
C ASN A 405 26.75 4.39 -18.05
N ALA A 406 26.28 3.38 -17.30
CA ALA A 406 26.73 2.00 -17.49
C ALA A 406 26.41 1.51 -18.91
N HIS A 407 27.37 0.83 -19.54
CA HIS A 407 27.33 0.50 -20.96
C HIS A 407 26.05 -0.26 -21.35
N ARG A 408 25.26 0.34 -22.26
CA ARG A 408 24.03 -0.21 -22.83
C ARG A 408 22.96 -0.61 -21.79
N GLN A 409 22.98 -0.03 -20.59
CA GLN A 409 21.94 -0.26 -19.58
C GLN A 409 20.70 0.60 -19.78
N PHE A 410 20.86 1.77 -20.41
CA PHE A 410 19.79 2.73 -20.70
C PHE A 410 19.92 3.18 -22.16
N SER A 411 18.95 2.80 -23.00
CA SER A 411 19.19 2.70 -24.45
C SER A 411 19.35 4.05 -25.16
N LYS A 412 18.76 5.11 -24.62
CA LYS A 412 18.96 6.49 -25.12
C LYS A 412 20.14 7.22 -24.48
N ILE A 413 20.70 6.72 -23.39
CA ILE A 413 21.87 7.31 -22.74
C ILE A 413 23.16 6.69 -23.32
N THR A 414 23.34 5.37 -23.21
CA THR A 414 24.58 4.65 -23.59
C THR A 414 24.35 3.45 -24.51
N GLY A 415 23.23 3.44 -25.24
CA GLY A 415 22.91 2.40 -26.21
C GLY A 415 23.84 2.35 -27.43
N PRO A 416 23.63 1.41 -28.37
CA PRO A 416 24.40 1.34 -29.61
C PRO A 416 24.13 2.55 -30.51
N LYS A 417 25.17 3.04 -31.22
CA LYS A 417 25.13 4.25 -32.09
C LYS A 417 23.90 4.33 -33.01
N LYS A 418 23.39 3.18 -33.51
CA LYS A 418 22.18 3.09 -34.34
C LYS A 418 20.91 3.68 -33.71
N LEU A 419 20.82 3.75 -32.38
CA LEU A 419 19.68 4.34 -31.66
C LEU A 419 19.81 5.85 -31.43
N LYS A 420 20.91 6.47 -31.90
CA LYS A 420 21.29 7.87 -31.66
C LYS A 420 21.21 8.23 -30.16
N PRO A 421 22.02 7.58 -29.31
CA PRO A 421 22.08 7.87 -27.88
C PRO A 421 22.78 9.21 -27.62
N TYR A 422 22.55 9.81 -26.45
CA TYR A 422 23.28 11.00 -25.98
C TYR A 422 24.77 10.73 -25.71
N GLY A 423 25.16 9.46 -25.51
CA GLY A 423 26.52 9.03 -25.18
C GLY A 423 26.77 8.96 -23.67
N SER A 424 26.16 9.89 -22.92
CA SER A 424 26.13 9.93 -21.46
C SER A 424 24.94 10.79 -20.99
N VAL A 425 24.59 10.72 -19.70
CA VAL A 425 23.47 11.48 -19.11
C VAL A 425 23.79 12.99 -19.01
N GLU A 426 25.08 13.33 -18.95
CA GLU A 426 25.66 14.67 -19.09
C GLU A 426 25.06 15.37 -20.31
N ASN A 427 25.16 14.69 -21.46
CA ASN A 427 24.84 15.23 -22.78
C ASN A 427 23.34 15.36 -23.05
N MET A 428 22.48 14.73 -22.24
CA MET A 428 21.04 14.96 -22.29
C MET A 428 20.71 16.30 -21.63
N PRO A 429 20.14 17.29 -22.35
CA PRO A 429 19.83 18.58 -21.75
C PRO A 429 18.66 18.45 -20.76
N PHE A 430 18.75 19.12 -19.60
CA PHE A 430 17.67 19.04 -18.60
C PHE A 430 16.34 19.61 -19.11
N SER A 431 16.36 20.54 -20.07
CA SER A 431 15.18 21.03 -20.77
C SER A 431 14.38 19.94 -21.52
N ALA A 432 14.99 18.81 -21.85
CA ALA A 432 14.29 17.66 -22.45
C ALA A 432 13.47 16.85 -21.43
N VAL A 433 13.68 17.04 -20.11
CA VAL A 433 12.88 16.39 -19.07
C VAL A 433 11.57 17.16 -18.90
N SER A 434 10.44 16.48 -19.07
CA SER A 434 9.11 17.07 -18.94
C SER A 434 8.80 17.52 -17.51
N GLU A 435 8.03 18.61 -17.35
CA GLU A 435 7.60 19.10 -16.04
C GLU A 435 6.87 18.01 -15.22
N ARG A 436 6.06 17.19 -15.90
CA ARG A 436 5.39 16.01 -15.30
C ARG A 436 6.39 15.02 -14.69
N MET A 437 7.49 14.74 -15.40
CA MET A 437 8.53 13.82 -14.91
C MET A 437 9.31 14.44 -13.74
N ARG A 438 9.66 15.73 -13.81
CA ARG A 438 10.35 16.45 -12.73
C ARG A 438 9.55 16.41 -11.42
N LYS A 439 8.28 16.83 -11.48
CA LYS A 439 7.36 16.81 -10.34
C LYS A 439 7.19 15.40 -9.77
N PHE A 440 7.01 14.41 -10.65
CA PHE A 440 6.85 13.02 -10.23
C PHE A 440 8.09 12.47 -9.52
N VAL A 441 9.27 12.55 -10.13
CA VAL A 441 10.51 11.98 -9.58
C VAL A 441 10.90 12.71 -8.29
N GLY A 442 10.78 14.03 -8.23
CA GLY A 442 11.05 14.82 -7.03
C GLY A 442 10.16 14.39 -5.85
N GLN A 443 8.84 14.31 -6.08
CA GLN A 443 7.89 13.83 -5.07
C GLN A 443 8.15 12.37 -4.67
N TYR A 444 8.44 11.49 -5.65
CA TYR A 444 8.68 10.07 -5.38
C TYR A 444 9.94 9.85 -4.54
N LEU A 445 11.01 10.61 -4.79
CA LEU A 445 12.24 10.58 -3.98
C LEU A 445 12.00 11.08 -2.55
N ILE A 446 11.20 12.14 -2.36
CA ILE A 446 10.76 12.62 -1.03
C ILE A 446 9.98 11.53 -0.29
N GLU A 447 9.10 10.81 -0.98
CA GLU A 447 8.38 9.70 -0.37
C GLU A 447 9.32 8.54 0.02
N ARG A 448 10.29 8.21 -0.84
CA ARG A 448 11.29 7.15 -0.58
C ARG A 448 12.26 7.51 0.55
N SER A 449 12.68 8.77 0.67
CA SER A 449 13.48 9.25 1.83
C SER A 449 12.68 9.23 3.12
N ASN A 450 11.36 9.49 3.05
CA ASN A 450 10.41 9.34 4.16
C ASN A 450 9.99 7.88 4.42
N GLY A 451 10.72 6.89 3.90
CA GLY A 451 10.52 5.47 4.23
C GLY A 451 9.48 4.72 3.40
N LYS A 452 8.92 5.31 2.33
CA LYS A 452 8.17 4.54 1.32
C LYS A 452 9.08 3.42 0.79
N PRO A 453 8.61 2.16 0.71
CA PRO A 453 9.41 1.08 0.14
C PRO A 453 9.50 1.20 -1.38
N SER A 454 10.52 0.58 -1.97
CA SER A 454 10.63 0.39 -3.42
C SER A 454 9.42 -0.38 -3.96
N ILE A 455 8.83 0.07 -5.07
CA ILE A 455 7.71 -0.62 -5.73
C ILE A 455 8.14 -1.94 -6.39
N ILE A 456 9.46 -2.12 -6.63
CA ILE A 456 10.06 -3.34 -7.17
C ILE A 456 10.90 -4.09 -6.12
N GLY A 457 10.79 -3.76 -4.83
CA GLY A 457 11.64 -4.34 -3.79
C GLY A 457 13.13 -4.17 -4.06
N GLU A 458 13.92 -5.23 -3.87
CA GLU A 458 15.39 -5.26 -4.05
C GLU A 458 15.81 -5.62 -5.50
N HIS A 459 14.90 -5.49 -6.48
CA HIS A 459 15.14 -5.95 -7.87
C HIS A 459 16.01 -5.00 -8.71
N LEU A 460 16.72 -5.56 -9.70
CA LEU A 460 17.85 -4.90 -10.41
C LEU A 460 17.69 -4.83 -11.95
N ASN A 461 16.72 -5.52 -12.51
CA ASN A 461 16.52 -5.62 -13.96
C ASN A 461 15.09 -5.26 -14.33
N TYR A 462 14.93 -4.74 -15.54
CA TYR A 462 13.63 -4.73 -16.20
C TYR A 462 13.77 -4.90 -17.71
N ALA A 463 12.76 -5.52 -18.30
CA ALA A 463 12.69 -5.78 -19.74
C ALA A 463 11.25 -5.71 -20.23
N ASN A 464 11.09 -5.49 -21.54
CA ASN A 464 9.81 -5.63 -22.23
C ASN A 464 9.94 -6.69 -23.33
N LYS A 465 9.25 -7.83 -23.15
CA LYS A 465 9.29 -8.94 -24.11
C LYS A 465 8.78 -8.54 -25.50
N TYR A 466 7.85 -7.59 -25.60
CA TYR A 466 7.25 -7.17 -26.87
C TYR A 466 8.18 -6.32 -27.75
N TYR A 467 9.26 -5.78 -27.19
CA TYR A 467 10.28 -5.01 -27.91
C TYR A 467 11.68 -5.65 -27.83
N SER A 468 11.79 -6.87 -27.29
CA SER A 468 13.03 -7.64 -27.24
C SER A 468 13.18 -8.53 -28.47
N ASP A 469 14.39 -8.62 -29.02
CA ASP A 469 14.70 -9.51 -30.14
C ASP A 469 14.55 -11.00 -29.77
N ASP A 470 14.38 -11.85 -30.79
CA ASP A 470 14.14 -13.29 -30.61
C ASP A 470 15.28 -14.01 -29.86
N TYR A 471 16.52 -13.53 -29.96
CA TYR A 471 17.65 -14.09 -29.24
C TYR A 471 17.51 -13.82 -27.74
N ASN A 472 17.26 -12.57 -27.34
CA ASN A 472 17.07 -12.17 -25.95
C ASN A 472 15.79 -12.77 -25.33
N ARG A 473 14.70 -12.86 -26.10
CA ARG A 473 13.47 -13.56 -25.69
C ARG A 473 13.73 -15.01 -25.30
N LYS A 474 14.29 -15.79 -26.23
CA LYS A 474 14.61 -17.22 -26.01
C LYS A 474 15.66 -17.44 -24.92
N LYS A 475 16.63 -16.53 -24.79
CA LYS A 475 17.75 -16.68 -23.86
C LYS A 475 17.36 -16.44 -22.40
N TRP A 476 16.54 -15.42 -22.13
CA TRP A 476 16.18 -15.08 -20.74
C TRP A 476 14.90 -14.25 -20.57
N VAL A 477 14.55 -13.36 -21.52
CA VAL A 477 13.49 -12.36 -21.30
C VAL A 477 12.11 -12.99 -21.11
N ASP A 478 11.76 -14.07 -21.82
CA ASP A 478 10.44 -14.70 -21.68
C ASP A 478 10.30 -15.37 -20.30
N ALA A 479 11.29 -16.13 -19.84
CA ALA A 479 11.29 -16.75 -18.51
C ALA A 479 11.30 -15.71 -17.37
N PHE A 480 12.10 -14.65 -17.52
CA PHE A 480 12.13 -13.51 -16.60
C PHE A 480 10.79 -12.77 -16.53
N HIS A 481 10.12 -12.59 -17.68
CA HIS A 481 8.81 -11.98 -17.73
C HIS A 481 7.75 -12.84 -17.03
N ASP A 482 7.77 -14.16 -17.23
CA ASP A 482 6.83 -15.08 -16.57
C ASP A 482 7.03 -15.13 -15.05
N GLU A 483 8.27 -14.96 -14.57
CA GLU A 483 8.55 -14.75 -13.13
C GLU A 483 8.01 -13.41 -12.63
N ALA A 484 8.23 -12.32 -13.38
CA ALA A 484 7.68 -11.00 -13.03
C ALA A 484 6.15 -10.98 -13.00
N VAL A 485 5.46 -11.71 -13.89
CA VAL A 485 4.00 -11.91 -13.84
C VAL A 485 3.58 -12.60 -12.55
N LYS A 486 4.23 -13.70 -12.16
CA LYS A 486 3.94 -14.44 -10.92
C LYS A 486 4.13 -13.58 -9.66
N ASN A 487 5.14 -12.72 -9.68
CA ASN A 487 5.49 -11.84 -8.55
C ASN A 487 4.73 -10.50 -8.54
N GLY A 488 3.86 -10.24 -9.53
CA GLY A 488 3.11 -8.97 -9.63
C GLY A 488 3.95 -7.75 -10.04
N LEU A 489 5.11 -7.98 -10.66
CA LEU A 489 6.11 -6.97 -11.03
C LEU A 489 5.99 -6.50 -12.49
N ILE A 490 4.77 -6.44 -13.02
CA ILE A 490 4.48 -5.89 -14.35
C ILE A 490 3.91 -4.47 -14.21
N LEU A 491 4.66 -3.48 -14.67
CA LEU A 491 4.31 -2.06 -14.58
C LEU A 491 4.03 -1.48 -15.98
N GLY A 492 2.85 -0.90 -16.19
CA GLY A 492 2.39 -0.40 -17.50
C GLY A 492 1.16 -1.15 -18.03
N PHE A 493 0.91 -1.07 -19.34
CA PHE A 493 -0.29 -1.66 -19.96
C PHE A 493 -0.09 -2.13 -21.42
N GLY A 494 -0.77 -3.20 -21.80
CA GLY A 494 -0.74 -3.75 -23.16
C GLY A 494 0.66 -4.24 -23.55
N LYS A 495 1.15 -3.81 -24.71
CA LYS A 495 2.56 -4.04 -25.11
C LYS A 495 3.54 -3.09 -24.42
N SER A 496 3.06 -2.00 -23.83
CA SER A 496 3.86 -0.96 -23.20
C SER A 496 4.02 -1.26 -21.71
N ILE A 497 4.93 -2.17 -21.37
CA ILE A 497 5.13 -2.68 -20.01
C ILE A 497 6.62 -2.77 -19.65
N HIS A 498 6.94 -2.68 -18.37
CA HIS A 498 8.20 -3.15 -17.80
C HIS A 498 7.88 -4.35 -16.90
N ALA A 499 8.46 -5.51 -17.23
CA ALA A 499 8.61 -6.60 -16.27
C ALA A 499 9.84 -6.30 -15.42
N HIS A 500 9.70 -6.21 -14.10
CA HIS A 500 10.81 -6.02 -13.16
C HIS A 500 11.17 -7.32 -12.44
N GLY A 501 12.46 -7.49 -12.11
CA GLY A 501 12.97 -8.70 -11.48
C GLY A 501 14.48 -8.65 -11.28
N THR A 502 15.09 -9.81 -11.00
CA THR A 502 16.55 -9.96 -10.96
C THR A 502 16.92 -11.26 -11.64
N VAL A 503 17.76 -11.19 -12.66
CA VAL A 503 18.31 -12.39 -13.33
C VAL A 503 19.20 -13.19 -12.37
N LYS A 504 19.32 -14.51 -12.60
CA LYS A 504 19.91 -15.45 -11.64
C LYS A 504 21.32 -15.07 -11.19
N GLU A 505 22.11 -14.52 -12.11
CA GLU A 505 23.51 -14.11 -11.91
C GLU A 505 23.64 -12.90 -10.96
N LEU A 506 22.59 -12.09 -10.86
CA LEU A 506 22.59 -10.83 -10.12
C LEU A 506 21.84 -10.93 -8.78
N ILE A 507 21.33 -12.11 -8.40
CA ILE A 507 20.66 -12.33 -7.12
C ILE A 507 21.58 -11.99 -5.94
N ILE A 508 22.88 -12.34 -6.04
CA ILE A 508 23.88 -12.04 -5.01
C ILE A 508 24.20 -10.53 -4.86
N HIS A 509 23.84 -9.73 -5.87
CA HIS A 509 24.05 -8.28 -5.89
C HIS A 509 22.81 -7.49 -5.46
N LYS A 510 21.71 -8.14 -5.07
CA LYS A 510 20.53 -7.45 -4.52
C LYS A 510 20.96 -6.62 -3.29
N PRO A 511 20.69 -5.31 -3.27
CA PRO A 511 21.08 -4.47 -2.13
C PRO A 511 20.29 -4.88 -0.89
N LYS A 512 20.93 -4.75 0.28
CA LYS A 512 20.19 -4.71 1.55
C LYS A 512 19.25 -3.49 1.56
N PRO A 513 18.18 -3.50 2.36
CA PRO A 513 17.34 -2.32 2.55
C PRO A 513 18.19 -1.10 2.94
N PHE A 514 17.98 0.02 2.25
CA PHE A 514 18.73 1.27 2.41
C PHE A 514 17.78 2.46 2.53
N ILE A 515 18.25 3.52 3.20
CA ILE A 515 17.55 4.80 3.31
C ILE A 515 18.13 5.78 2.27
N ILE A 516 17.28 6.58 1.67
CA ILE A 516 17.70 7.68 0.77
C ILE A 516 17.79 8.96 1.60
N ILE A 517 18.92 9.65 1.51
CA ILE A 517 19.09 11.01 2.04
C ILE A 517 19.17 11.96 0.87
N LEU A 518 18.32 12.98 0.87
CA LEU A 518 18.23 14.02 -0.16
C LEU A 518 19.02 15.27 0.27
N PRO A 519 19.35 16.18 -0.65
CA PRO A 519 19.97 17.46 -0.32
C PRO A 519 19.16 18.26 0.70
N THR A 520 19.84 18.96 1.59
CA THR A 520 19.22 19.78 2.65
C THR A 520 18.27 20.80 2.03
N GLY A 521 17.00 20.78 2.43
CA GLY A 521 15.98 21.71 1.93
C GLY A 521 15.37 21.36 0.57
N PHE A 522 15.66 20.18 0.01
CA PHE A 522 15.03 19.70 -1.23
C PHE A 522 13.49 19.63 -1.11
N LYS A 523 12.78 20.27 -2.05
CA LYS A 523 11.30 20.37 -2.09
C LYS A 523 10.68 19.77 -3.35
N GLY A 524 11.46 19.09 -4.19
CA GLY A 524 11.08 18.71 -5.54
C GLY A 524 11.49 19.77 -6.58
N PHE A 525 10.95 19.63 -7.79
CA PHE A 525 11.19 20.48 -8.97
C PHE A 525 9.85 20.90 -9.60
#